data_AF-U1GJ53-F1
#
_entry.id   AF-U1GJ53-F1
#
_cell.length_a   1.000
_cell.length_b   1.000
_cell.length_c   1.000
_cell.angle_alpha   90.00
_cell.angle_beta   90.00
_cell.angle_gamma   90.00
#
_symmetry.space_group_name_H-M   'P 1'
#
loop_
_entity.id
_entity.type
_entity.pdbx_description
1 polymer ?
#
loop_
_entity_poly.entity_id
_entity_poly.type
_entity_poly.pdbx_seq_one_letter_code
_entity_poly.pdbx_strand_id
1 'polypeptide(L)'
;MMRRVIALIGAPGAGKTTTGQSLAARLGCEFVDVDQLIESREGRTIPEIFLQQGEEFFRSREQEMTLTALGDGDGPHSDDMSARSACNSDATRIVALGGGGPLNAAIAARLEQVYTVWLSVSARTASSRVGLNDTTRPLLLGNVHSQLVRMMAQRRPAYQRPADLVVAADELSVDEVVDVIVQALEG
;
A
#
# COMPACT_ATOMS: atom_id res chain seq x y z
N MET A 1 17.70 -16.10 10.55
CA MET A 1 16.91 -16.31 9.33
C MET A 1 15.99 -15.09 9.24
N MET A 2 16.01 -14.37 8.10
CA MET A 2 15.56 -12.97 8.01
C MET A 2 14.06 -12.90 7.76
N ARG A 3 13.35 -12.02 8.49
CA ARG A 3 11.96 -11.66 8.18
C ARG A 3 11.90 -11.09 6.76
N ARG A 4 10.98 -11.60 5.93
CA ARG A 4 10.80 -11.13 4.54
C ARG A 4 9.64 -10.13 4.51
N VAL A 5 9.90 -8.90 4.09
CA VAL A 5 8.85 -7.90 3.85
C VAL A 5 8.51 -7.89 2.37
N ILE A 6 7.21 -7.90 2.07
CA ILE A 6 6.65 -7.74 0.73
C ILE A 6 5.83 -6.45 0.70
N ALA A 7 6.29 -5.46 -0.06
CA ALA A 7 5.60 -4.18 -0.22
C ALA A 7 4.65 -4.23 -1.42
N LEU A 8 3.39 -3.81 -1.24
CA LEU A 8 2.42 -3.63 -2.31
C LEU A 8 2.29 -2.13 -2.61
N ILE A 9 2.62 -1.75 -3.84
CA ILE A 9 2.55 -0.36 -4.32
C ILE A 9 1.65 -0.25 -5.56
N GLY A 10 1.19 0.97 -5.84
CA GLY A 10 0.32 1.26 -6.97
C GLY A 10 -0.68 2.37 -6.68
N ALA A 11 -1.37 2.82 -7.73
CA ALA A 11 -2.33 3.91 -7.64
C ALA A 11 -3.49 3.61 -6.67
N PRO A 12 -4.19 4.63 -6.14
CA PRO A 12 -5.48 4.43 -5.48
C PRO A 12 -6.43 3.61 -6.38
N GLY A 13 -7.16 2.66 -5.79
CA GLY A 13 -8.02 1.73 -6.55
C GLY A 13 -7.29 0.58 -7.25
N ALA A 14 -5.96 0.46 -7.14
CA ALA A 14 -5.22 -0.67 -7.72
C ALA A 14 -5.51 -2.04 -7.06
N GLY A 15 -6.16 -2.06 -5.88
CA GLY A 15 -6.50 -3.29 -5.17
C GLY A 15 -5.51 -3.71 -4.07
N LYS A 16 -4.55 -2.84 -3.70
CA LYS A 16 -3.49 -3.14 -2.71
C LYS A 16 -4.00 -3.76 -1.40
N THR A 17 -5.04 -3.18 -0.80
CA THR A 17 -5.61 -3.67 0.45
C THR A 17 -6.22 -5.06 0.29
N THR A 18 -7.09 -5.23 -0.72
CA THR A 18 -7.78 -6.51 -0.98
C THR A 18 -6.81 -7.62 -1.37
N THR A 19 -5.87 -7.34 -2.27
CA THR A 19 -4.80 -8.26 -2.65
C THR A 19 -3.90 -8.58 -1.47
N GLY A 20 -3.53 -7.59 -0.66
CA GLY A 20 -2.66 -7.79 0.50
C GLY A 20 -3.29 -8.66 1.57
N GLN A 21 -4.58 -8.48 1.86
CA GLN A 21 -5.34 -9.34 2.77
C GLN A 21 -5.39 -10.79 2.27
N SER A 22 -5.72 -11.00 0.99
CA SER A 22 -5.80 -12.35 0.41
C SER A 22 -4.42 -13.03 0.37
N LEU A 23 -3.37 -12.29 -0.04
CA LEU A 23 -2.00 -12.78 -0.05
C LEU A 23 -1.51 -13.17 1.34
N ALA A 24 -1.76 -12.33 2.34
CA ALA A 24 -1.36 -12.61 3.72
C ALA A 24 -2.09 -13.82 4.29
N ALA A 25 -3.40 -13.97 4.02
CA ALA A 25 -4.16 -15.15 4.40
C ALA A 25 -3.58 -16.42 3.76
N ARG A 26 -3.20 -16.35 2.48
CA ARG A 26 -2.62 -17.49 1.75
C ARG A 26 -1.22 -17.87 2.24
N LEU A 27 -0.41 -16.89 2.61
CA LEU A 27 0.95 -17.11 3.14
C LEU A 27 0.98 -17.33 4.66
N GLY A 28 -0.17 -17.25 5.34
CA GLY A 28 -0.27 -17.39 6.79
C GLY A 28 0.52 -16.33 7.55
N CYS A 29 0.49 -15.08 7.07
CA CYS A 29 1.39 -14.02 7.54
C CYS A 29 0.65 -12.70 7.86
N GLU A 30 1.37 -11.71 8.39
CA GLU A 30 0.77 -10.43 8.80
C GLU A 30 0.50 -9.53 7.59
N PHE A 31 -0.65 -8.85 7.58
CA PHE A 31 -0.96 -7.77 6.64
C PHE A 31 -1.05 -6.43 7.35
N VAL A 32 -0.40 -5.41 6.80
CA VAL A 32 -0.45 -4.02 7.27
C VAL A 32 -0.86 -3.11 6.10
N ASP A 33 -1.93 -2.35 6.28
CA ASP A 33 -2.28 -1.23 5.40
C ASP A 33 -1.85 0.08 6.08
N VAL A 34 -0.93 0.81 5.45
CA VAL A 34 -0.36 2.04 6.03
C VAL A 34 -1.41 3.12 6.20
N ASP A 35 -2.35 3.25 5.27
CA ASP A 35 -3.39 4.29 5.36
C ASP A 35 -4.29 4.00 6.58
N GLN A 36 -4.70 2.74 6.77
CA GLN A 36 -5.50 2.32 7.94
C GLN A 36 -4.70 2.43 9.25
N LEU A 37 -3.40 2.14 9.23
CA LEU A 37 -2.54 2.28 10.39
C LEU A 37 -2.44 3.73 10.86
N ILE A 38 -2.33 4.68 9.92
CA ILE A 38 -2.33 6.12 10.21
C ILE A 38 -3.66 6.53 10.83
N GLU A 39 -4.79 6.15 10.23
CA GLU A 39 -6.11 6.49 10.75
C GLU A 39 -6.34 5.94 12.16
N SER A 40 -5.93 4.68 12.39
CA SER A 40 -6.03 4.04 13.70
C SER A 40 -5.16 4.72 14.76
N ARG A 41 -3.96 5.18 14.41
CA ARG A 41 -3.05 5.84 15.36
C ARG A 41 -3.44 7.28 15.66
N GLU A 42 -3.95 7.99 14.66
CA GLU A 42 -4.35 9.39 14.78
C GLU A 42 -5.80 9.55 15.27
N GLY A 43 -6.54 8.44 15.38
CA GLY A 43 -7.91 8.39 15.87
C GLY A 43 -8.93 9.11 14.98
N ARG A 44 -8.59 9.32 13.70
CA ARG A 44 -9.37 10.10 12.74
C ARG A 44 -9.04 9.70 11.31
N THR A 45 -9.93 9.98 10.37
CA THR A 45 -9.75 9.64 8.95
C THR A 45 -8.70 10.51 8.28
N ILE A 46 -8.09 10.03 7.19
CA ILE A 46 -7.11 10.80 6.42
C ILE A 46 -7.67 12.18 5.99
N PRO A 47 -8.90 12.30 5.44
CA PRO A 47 -9.48 13.60 5.13
C PRO A 47 -9.53 14.56 6.34
N GLU A 48 -9.85 14.05 7.54
CA GLU A 48 -9.85 14.86 8.76
C GLU A 48 -8.45 15.29 9.17
N ILE A 49 -7.43 14.42 9.00
CA ILE A 49 -6.02 14.79 9.24
C ILE A 49 -5.61 15.94 8.33
N PHE A 50 -5.90 15.84 7.03
CA PHE A 50 -5.60 16.91 6.07
C PHE A 50 -6.31 18.22 6.43
N LEU A 51 -7.57 18.16 6.84
CA LEU A 51 -8.36 19.34 7.21
C LEU A 51 -7.87 20.01 8.50
N GLN A 52 -7.48 19.23 9.50
CA GLN A 52 -7.16 19.75 10.84
C GLN A 52 -5.67 20.04 11.03
N GLN A 53 -4.79 19.25 10.43
CA GLN A 53 -3.34 19.28 10.66
C GLN A 53 -2.54 19.61 9.38
N GLY A 54 -3.18 19.58 8.21
CA GLY A 54 -2.55 19.88 6.93
C GLY A 54 -1.79 18.70 6.32
N GLU A 55 -1.38 18.88 5.06
CA GLU A 55 -0.67 17.85 4.29
C GLU A 55 0.71 17.53 4.87
N GLU A 56 1.46 18.52 5.35
CA GLU A 56 2.81 18.30 5.88
C GLU A 56 2.82 17.32 7.06
N PHE A 57 1.86 17.47 7.98
CA PHE A 57 1.69 16.54 9.10
C PHE A 57 1.38 15.12 8.60
N PHE A 58 0.42 14.98 7.67
CA PHE A 58 0.09 13.70 7.08
C PHE A 58 1.31 13.05 6.41
N ARG A 59 2.10 13.80 5.64
CA ARG A 59 3.30 13.29 4.96
C ARG A 59 4.37 12.82 5.94
N SER A 60 4.55 13.54 7.04
CA SER A 60 5.46 13.13 8.13
C SER A 60 5.03 11.80 8.73
N ARG A 61 3.73 11.65 9.03
CA ARG A 61 3.16 10.38 9.54
C ARG A 61 3.21 9.24 8.52
N GLU A 62 2.91 9.52 7.25
CA GLU A 62 3.01 8.54 6.15
C GLU A 62 4.43 8.00 6.04
N GLN A 63 5.44 8.88 6.08
CA GLN A 63 6.84 8.47 6.07
C GLN A 63 7.21 7.61 7.28
N GLU A 64 6.91 8.10 8.49
CA GLU A 64 7.22 7.41 9.75
C GLU A 64 6.62 6.00 9.75
N MET A 65 5.30 5.90 9.54
CA MET A 65 4.58 4.62 9.62
C MET A 65 4.97 3.66 8.50
N THR A 66 5.21 4.17 7.28
CA THR A 66 5.66 3.32 6.16
C THR A 66 7.04 2.75 6.44
N LEU A 67 8.01 3.58 6.83
CA LEU A 67 9.38 3.12 7.10
C LEU A 67 9.40 2.10 8.21
N THR A 68 8.59 2.30 9.24
CA THR A 68 8.49 1.33 10.32
C THR A 68 7.82 0.02 9.89
N ALA A 69 6.74 0.07 9.11
CA ALA A 69 6.09 -1.14 8.59
C ALA A 69 7.02 -1.94 7.66
N LEU A 70 7.87 -1.24 6.89
CA LEU A 70 8.89 -1.82 6.01
C LEU A 70 10.19 -2.22 6.73
N GLY A 71 10.35 -1.88 8.02
CA GLY A 71 11.53 -2.18 8.82
C GLY A 71 11.56 -3.63 9.32
N ASP A 72 12.76 -4.16 9.58
CA ASP A 72 12.98 -5.56 9.98
C ASP A 72 12.56 -5.90 11.42
N GLY A 73 11.96 -4.94 12.14
CA GLY A 73 11.44 -5.12 13.49
C GLY A 73 11.99 -4.09 14.45
N ASP A 74 11.33 -2.94 14.48
CA ASP A 74 10.89 -2.29 15.72
C ASP A 74 9.80 -1.29 15.28
N GLY A 75 8.56 -1.78 15.31
CA GLY A 75 7.35 -0.96 15.27
C GLY A 75 7.46 0.21 16.25
N PRO A 76 6.81 1.37 16.06
CA PRO A 76 6.80 2.37 17.11
C PRO A 76 6.02 1.73 18.26
N HIS A 77 6.74 1.44 19.34
CA HIS A 77 6.36 0.65 20.50
C HIS A 77 4.89 0.89 20.88
N SER A 78 4.03 -0.07 20.60
CA SER A 78 2.84 -0.26 21.42
C SER A 78 3.32 -0.85 22.73
N ASP A 79 3.08 -0.15 23.85
CA ASP A 79 3.41 -0.56 25.22
C ASP A 79 2.78 -1.91 25.66
N ASP A 80 2.09 -2.60 24.76
CA ASP A 80 1.52 -3.92 24.98
C ASP A 80 2.53 -5.03 24.67
N MET A 81 3.33 -5.39 25.70
CA MET A 81 4.23 -6.53 25.66
C MET A 81 3.51 -7.90 25.57
N SER A 82 2.18 -7.97 25.68
CA SER A 82 1.46 -9.24 25.73
C SER A 82 1.18 -9.86 24.35
N ALA A 83 1.20 -9.07 23.27
CA ALA A 83 1.02 -9.55 21.90
C ALA A 83 2.32 -10.08 21.25
N ARG A 84 3.46 -10.03 21.96
CA ARG A 84 4.75 -10.59 21.48
C ARG A 84 4.76 -12.12 21.41
N SER A 85 3.69 -12.78 21.85
CA SER A 85 3.57 -14.23 21.81
C SER A 85 3.08 -14.70 20.43
N ALA A 86 3.92 -15.49 19.75
CA ALA A 86 3.63 -16.33 18.58
C ALA A 86 4.02 -15.85 17.16
N CYS A 87 4.63 -14.69 16.97
CA CYS A 87 5.21 -14.38 15.65
C CYS A 87 6.62 -14.96 15.54
N ASN A 88 6.68 -16.17 14.97
CA ASN A 88 7.89 -16.91 14.62
C ASN A 88 8.92 -15.97 13.95
N SER A 89 10.21 -16.14 14.26
CA SER A 89 11.31 -15.28 13.77
C SER A 89 11.50 -15.30 12.24
N ASP A 90 10.74 -16.15 11.53
CA ASP A 90 10.70 -16.29 10.07
C ASP A 90 9.41 -15.76 9.42
N ALA A 91 8.58 -14.99 10.15
CA ALA A 91 7.31 -14.51 9.60
C ALA A 91 7.52 -13.48 8.48
N THR A 92 6.93 -13.75 7.31
CA THR A 92 6.78 -12.78 6.23
C THR A 92 5.78 -11.69 6.65
N ARG A 93 5.90 -10.47 6.14
CA ARG A 93 4.89 -9.42 6.31
C ARG A 93 4.53 -8.81 4.97
N ILE A 94 3.24 -8.63 4.72
CA ILE A 94 2.72 -7.89 3.57
C ILE A 94 2.38 -6.46 4.00
N VAL A 95 2.88 -5.46 3.28
CA VAL A 95 2.65 -4.04 3.59
C VAL A 95 2.06 -3.33 2.37
N ALA A 96 0.81 -2.88 2.46
CA ALA A 96 0.20 -2.01 1.46
C ALA A 96 0.48 -0.54 1.77
N LEU A 97 1.11 0.17 0.82
CA LEU A 97 1.42 1.59 0.97
C LEU A 97 0.29 2.47 0.44
N GLY A 98 0.18 3.69 0.97
CA GLY A 98 -0.61 4.76 0.37
C GLY A 98 -0.11 5.09 -1.04
N GLY A 99 -1.02 5.55 -1.91
CA GLY A 99 -0.68 5.81 -3.32
C GLY A 99 0.37 6.91 -3.53
N GLY A 100 0.64 7.75 -2.52
CA GLY A 100 1.68 8.78 -2.52
C GLY A 100 3.02 8.32 -1.96
N GLY A 101 3.04 7.25 -1.15
CA GLY A 101 4.23 6.79 -0.42
C GLY A 101 5.51 6.68 -1.25
N PRO A 102 5.51 6.00 -2.42
CA PRO A 102 6.71 5.86 -3.25
C PRO A 102 7.31 7.17 -3.79
N LEU A 103 6.60 8.29 -3.70
CA LEU A 103 7.12 9.61 -4.10
C LEU A 103 8.06 10.21 -3.03
N ASN A 104 7.97 9.75 -1.80
CA ASN A 104 8.86 10.16 -0.72
C ASN A 104 10.23 9.47 -0.89
N ALA A 105 11.31 10.25 -0.86
CA ALA A 105 12.66 9.73 -1.11
C ALA A 105 13.11 8.67 -0.09
N ALA A 106 12.75 8.82 1.19
CA ALA A 106 13.11 7.86 2.23
C ALA A 106 12.34 6.54 2.06
N ILE A 107 11.04 6.63 1.76
CA ILE A 107 10.22 5.44 1.44
C ILE A 107 10.78 4.74 0.20
N ALA A 108 11.07 5.49 -0.87
CA ALA A 108 11.63 4.94 -2.10
C ALA A 108 12.96 4.19 -1.85
N ALA A 109 13.85 4.77 -1.05
CA ALA A 109 15.11 4.11 -0.69
C ALA A 109 14.91 2.83 0.12
N ARG A 110 13.87 2.75 0.95
CA ARG A 110 13.54 1.52 1.69
C ARG A 110 12.86 0.48 0.81
N LEU A 111 12.03 0.89 -0.15
CA LEU A 111 11.39 -0.01 -1.12
C LEU A 111 12.43 -0.75 -1.98
N GLU A 112 13.58 -0.12 -2.29
CA GLU A 112 14.70 -0.79 -3.00
C GLU A 112 15.38 -1.90 -2.17
N GLN A 113 15.05 -2.05 -0.87
CA GLN A 113 15.65 -3.03 0.04
C GLN A 113 14.70 -4.17 0.42
N VAL A 114 13.46 -4.13 -0.03
CA VAL A 114 12.41 -5.12 0.27
C VAL A 114 11.76 -5.59 -1.02
N TYR A 115 11.14 -6.78 -1.01
CA TYR A 115 10.51 -7.30 -2.21
C TYR A 115 9.25 -6.47 -2.54
N THR A 116 9.27 -5.74 -3.65
CA THR A 116 8.23 -4.76 -3.97
C THR A 116 7.41 -5.22 -5.19
N VAL A 117 6.10 -5.38 -4.96
CA VAL A 117 5.12 -5.72 -5.99
C VAL A 117 4.35 -4.45 -6.38
N TRP A 118 4.46 -4.08 -7.65
CA TRP A 118 3.64 -3.03 -8.23
C TRP A 118 2.38 -3.60 -8.88
N LEU A 119 1.23 -3.30 -8.29
CA LEU A 119 -0.09 -3.52 -8.89
C LEU A 119 -0.38 -2.39 -9.89
N SER A 120 -0.10 -2.67 -11.16
CA SER A 120 -0.35 -1.75 -12.26
C SER A 120 -1.79 -1.91 -12.74
N VAL A 121 -2.51 -0.80 -12.82
CA VAL A 121 -3.87 -0.73 -13.37
C VAL A 121 -3.96 0.45 -14.32
N SER A 122 -4.86 0.39 -15.30
CA SER A 122 -5.21 1.54 -16.12
C SER A 122 -5.95 2.61 -15.30
N ALA A 123 -5.88 3.87 -15.76
CA ALA A 123 -6.65 4.96 -15.15
C ALA A 123 -8.16 4.70 -15.21
N ARG A 124 -8.63 3.98 -16.22
CA ARG A 124 -10.03 3.54 -16.33
C ARG A 124 -10.39 2.64 -15.14
N THR A 125 -9.65 1.56 -14.93
CA THR A 125 -9.87 0.59 -13.84
C THR A 125 -9.74 1.23 -12.47
N ALA A 126 -8.73 2.09 -12.27
CA ALA A 126 -8.56 2.83 -11.02
C ALA A 126 -9.76 3.75 -10.76
N SER A 127 -10.22 4.50 -11.77
CA SER A 127 -11.35 5.43 -11.62
C SER A 127 -12.67 4.72 -11.31
N SER A 128 -12.95 3.57 -11.94
CA SER A 128 -14.17 2.81 -11.65
C SER A 128 -14.16 2.24 -10.23
N ARG A 129 -13.00 1.82 -9.72
CA ARG A 129 -12.90 1.24 -8.36
C ARG A 129 -12.97 2.32 -7.28
N VAL A 130 -12.32 3.47 -7.47
CA VAL A 130 -12.42 4.60 -6.53
C VAL A 130 -13.84 5.16 -6.49
N GLY A 131 -14.54 5.21 -7.64
CA GLY A 131 -15.91 5.71 -7.73
C GLY A 131 -16.99 4.80 -7.14
N LEU A 132 -16.69 3.53 -6.83
CA LEU A 132 -17.65 2.60 -6.20
C LEU A 132 -17.70 2.72 -4.67
N ASN A 133 -16.69 3.32 -4.03
CA ASN A 133 -16.59 3.44 -2.58
C ASN A 133 -17.16 4.75 -2.01
N ASP A 134 -17.60 5.67 -2.87
CA ASP A 134 -18.18 6.97 -2.48
C ASP A 134 -19.57 7.12 -3.12
N THR A 135 -20.61 6.59 -2.48
CA THR A 135 -22.03 6.76 -2.86
C THR A 135 -22.56 8.19 -2.69
N THR A 136 -21.68 9.18 -2.51
CA THR A 136 -22.05 10.58 -2.29
C THR A 136 -21.21 11.49 -3.18
N ARG A 137 -21.56 11.64 -4.46
CA ARG A 137 -21.14 12.81 -5.28
C ARG A 137 -21.88 12.89 -6.63
N PRO A 138 -23.06 13.53 -6.68
CA PRO A 138 -23.78 13.88 -7.91
C PRO A 138 -23.09 14.95 -8.80
N LEU A 139 -21.78 15.17 -8.68
CA LEU A 139 -21.05 16.30 -9.28
C LEU A 139 -19.84 15.91 -10.15
N LEU A 140 -19.68 14.63 -10.51
CA LEU A 140 -18.56 14.15 -11.33
C LEU A 140 -18.75 14.39 -12.85
N LEU A 141 -19.20 15.59 -13.23
CA LEU A 141 -19.23 16.05 -14.61
C LEU A 141 -18.03 16.98 -14.85
N GLY A 142 -16.87 16.38 -15.15
CA GLY A 142 -15.72 17.09 -15.72
C GLY A 142 -14.37 16.83 -15.05
N ASN A 143 -13.50 16.12 -15.77
CA ASN A 143 -12.04 16.10 -15.65
C ASN A 143 -11.33 15.23 -14.58
N VAL A 144 -12.03 14.49 -13.71
CA VAL A 144 -11.39 13.55 -12.75
C VAL A 144 -10.55 12.50 -13.46
N HIS A 145 -11.04 11.97 -14.58
CA HIS A 145 -10.29 10.99 -15.37
C HIS A 145 -8.96 11.56 -15.89
N SER A 146 -8.94 12.78 -16.43
CA SER A 146 -7.69 13.34 -16.96
C SER A 146 -6.70 13.74 -15.86
N GLN A 147 -7.19 14.15 -14.68
CA GLN A 147 -6.35 14.38 -13.51
C GLN A 147 -5.73 13.07 -13.02
N LEU A 148 -6.52 11.99 -12.97
CA LEU A 148 -6.03 10.66 -12.61
C LEU A 148 -5.00 10.15 -13.62
N VAL A 149 -5.25 10.30 -14.93
CA VAL A 149 -4.29 9.95 -15.99
C VAL A 149 -2.99 10.72 -15.83
N ARG A 150 -3.04 12.05 -15.64
CA ARG A 150 -1.84 12.88 -15.43
C ARG A 150 -1.08 12.46 -14.17
N MET A 151 -1.77 12.25 -13.06
CA MET A 151 -1.18 11.80 -11.81
C MET A 151 -0.49 10.44 -11.98
N MET A 152 -1.15 9.46 -12.59
CA MET A 152 -0.58 8.13 -12.79
C MET A 152 0.64 8.16 -13.72
N ALA A 153 0.61 8.99 -14.77
CA ALA A 153 1.77 9.18 -15.65
C ALA A 153 2.96 9.77 -14.88
N GLN A 154 2.72 10.78 -14.04
CA GLN A 154 3.77 11.40 -13.20
C GLN A 154 4.32 10.46 -12.13
N ARG A 155 3.48 9.60 -11.55
CA ARG A 155 3.89 8.66 -10.49
C ARG A 155 4.55 7.39 -11.02
N ARG A 156 4.38 7.06 -12.30
CA ARG A 156 4.89 5.82 -12.92
C ARG A 156 6.38 5.58 -12.65
N PRO A 157 7.31 6.55 -12.80
CA PRO A 157 8.72 6.30 -12.54
C PRO A 157 9.00 5.87 -11.08
N ALA A 158 8.27 6.47 -10.13
CA ALA A 158 8.40 6.15 -8.71
C ALA A 158 7.82 4.78 -8.35
N TYR A 159 6.84 4.27 -9.11
CA TYR A 159 6.36 2.90 -8.94
C TYR A 159 7.24 1.87 -9.64
N GLN A 160 7.71 2.18 -10.84
CA GLN A 160 8.48 1.25 -11.66
C GLN A 160 9.87 0.99 -11.10
N ARG A 161 10.53 2.03 -10.57
CA ARG A 161 11.91 1.94 -10.10
C ARG A 161 12.14 0.90 -9.00
N PRO A 162 11.37 0.87 -7.90
CA PRO A 162 11.59 -0.11 -6.84
C PRO A 162 10.95 -1.48 -7.10
N ALA A 163 10.17 -1.66 -8.17
CA ALA A 163 9.37 -2.87 -8.35
C ALA A 163 10.22 -4.07 -8.80
N ASP A 164 10.24 -5.12 -7.99
CA ASP A 164 10.77 -6.44 -8.35
C ASP A 164 9.78 -7.22 -9.23
N LEU A 165 8.48 -7.01 -8.98
CA LEU A 165 7.40 -7.64 -9.73
C LEU A 165 6.37 -6.59 -10.15
N VAL A 166 5.95 -6.62 -11.41
CA VAL A 166 4.84 -5.81 -11.93
C VAL A 166 3.70 -6.73 -12.31
N VAL A 167 2.54 -6.54 -11.67
CA VAL A 167 1.32 -7.29 -11.97
C VAL A 167 0.31 -6.36 -12.64
N ALA A 168 -0.04 -6.65 -13.89
CA ALA A 168 -1.10 -5.95 -14.61
C ALA A 168 -2.47 -6.44 -14.12
N ALA A 169 -3.07 -5.73 -13.17
CA ALA A 169 -4.26 -6.16 -12.43
C ALA A 169 -5.59 -5.64 -13.01
N ASP A 170 -5.59 -5.21 -14.28
CA ASP A 170 -6.77 -4.65 -14.95
C ASP A 170 -7.89 -5.69 -15.12
N GLU A 171 -7.53 -6.89 -15.58
CA GLU A 171 -8.49 -7.96 -15.93
C GLU A 171 -8.38 -9.18 -15.01
N LEU A 172 -7.46 -9.13 -14.04
CA LEU A 172 -7.25 -10.21 -13.07
C LEU A 172 -8.17 -10.05 -11.87
N SER A 173 -8.74 -11.16 -11.42
CA SER A 173 -9.33 -11.32 -10.10
C SER A 173 -8.26 -11.20 -9.02
N VAL A 174 -8.69 -10.98 -7.78
CA VAL A 174 -7.78 -10.91 -6.62
C VAL A 174 -6.99 -12.21 -6.48
N ASP A 175 -7.64 -13.36 -6.66
CA ASP A 175 -7.00 -14.68 -6.53
C ASP A 175 -5.95 -14.90 -7.61
N GLU A 176 -6.22 -14.51 -8.85
CA GLU A 176 -5.23 -14.58 -9.95
C GLU A 176 -4.03 -13.67 -9.70
N VAL A 177 -4.25 -12.45 -9.18
CA VAL A 177 -3.16 -11.56 -8.77
C VAL A 177 -2.31 -12.21 -7.68
N VAL A 178 -2.96 -12.83 -6.69
CA VAL A 178 -2.27 -13.54 -5.60
C VAL A 178 -1.49 -14.75 -6.14
N ASP A 179 -2.06 -15.54 -7.05
CA ASP A 179 -1.37 -16.67 -7.70
C ASP A 179 -0.09 -16.21 -8.40
N VAL A 180 -0.16 -15.12 -9.17
CA VAL A 180 1.01 -14.55 -9.85
C VAL A 180 2.10 -14.14 -8.85
N ILE A 181 1.71 -13.50 -7.73
CA ILE A 181 2.67 -13.07 -6.70
C ILE A 181 3.30 -14.30 -6.04
N VAL A 182 2.51 -15.30 -5.63
CA VAL A 182 3.02 -16.52 -4.99
C VAL A 182 3.99 -17.26 -5.91
N GLN A 183 3.63 -17.45 -7.17
CA GLN A 183 4.49 -18.12 -8.15
C GLN A 183 5.83 -17.39 -8.33
N ALA A 184 5.82 -16.05 -8.30
CA ALA A 184 7.05 -15.25 -8.39
C ALA A 184 7.91 -15.29 -7.11
N LEU A 185 7.35 -15.64 -5.95
CA LEU A 185 8.09 -15.77 -4.70
C LEU A 185 8.76 -17.15 -4.54
N GLU A 186 8.25 -18.17 -5.24
CA GLU A 186 8.72 -19.55 -5.24
C GLU A 186 9.84 -19.82 -6.27
N GLY A 187 9.92 -19.01 -7.33
CA GLY A 187 10.95 -19.08 -8.36
C GLY A 187 12.23 -18.33 -7.99
#